data_AF-A0A7J2J8H7-F1
#
_entry.id   AF-A0A7J2J8H7-F1
#
_cell.length_a   1.000
_cell.length_b   1.000
_cell.length_c   1.000
_cell.angle_alpha   90.00
_cell.angle_beta   90.00
_cell.angle_gamma   90.00
#
_symmetry.space_group_name_H-M   'P 1'
#
loop_
_entity.id
_entity.type
_entity.pdbx_description
1 polymer ?
#
loop_
_entity_poly.entity_id
_entity_poly.type
_entity_poly.pdbx_seq_one_letter_code
_entity_poly.pdbx_strand_id
1 'polypeptide(L)'
;MLYRTLAEAFEKLERTSSYLEKNSIIAELLKRTPEEEIEHVVLLLLGRPWPAYVSKETGVGLQQLKKAIAKASGYSTSDVDKLMREVGDLGEVAARLIGKKRQVTLFTEKLTVGKVFERIRQLPEITGEGSVDRKTDHISELLTSASPVEAKFVVRTVLG
;
A
#
# COMPACT_ATOMS: atom_id res chain seq x y z
N MET A 1 9.48 10.48 6.99
CA MET A 1 8.12 10.85 7.42
C MET A 1 7.22 9.63 7.58
N LEU A 2 6.10 9.77 8.32
CA LEU A 2 5.11 8.69 8.45
C LEU A 2 4.38 8.45 7.13
N TYR A 3 4.14 7.19 6.79
CA TYR A 3 3.43 6.83 5.57
C TYR A 3 1.96 7.28 5.60
N ARG A 4 1.34 7.29 6.78
CA ARG A 4 0.00 7.86 6.98
C ARG A 4 -0.18 9.26 6.39
N THR A 5 0.80 10.15 6.53
CA THR A 5 0.71 11.52 5.98
C THR A 5 0.61 11.51 4.45
N LEU A 6 1.35 10.60 3.80
CA LEU A 6 1.30 10.41 2.36
C LEU A 6 -0.04 9.77 1.93
N ALA A 7 -0.47 8.73 2.63
CA ALA A 7 -1.74 8.04 2.37
C ALA A 7 -2.96 8.97 2.52
N GLU A 8 -2.98 9.84 3.53
CA GLU A 8 -4.03 10.85 3.70
C GLU A 8 -4.01 11.91 2.58
N ALA A 9 -2.82 12.27 2.06
CA ALA A 9 -2.72 13.14 0.89
C ALA A 9 -3.30 12.46 -0.37
N PHE A 10 -3.03 11.17 -0.58
CA PHE A 10 -3.64 10.42 -1.68
C PHE A 10 -5.17 10.36 -1.57
N GLU A 11 -5.71 10.14 -0.37
CA GLU A 11 -7.16 10.14 -0.15
C GLU A 11 -7.78 11.51 -0.46
N LYS A 12 -7.12 12.60 -0.07
CA LYS A 12 -7.56 13.96 -0.46
C LYS A 12 -7.55 14.13 -1.97
N LEU A 13 -6.47 13.72 -2.64
CA LEU A 13 -6.34 13.81 -4.10
C LEU A 13 -7.44 13.03 -4.84
N GLU A 14 -7.86 11.88 -4.32
CA GLU A 14 -8.96 11.09 -4.89
C GLU A 14 -10.32 11.78 -4.79
N ARG A 15 -10.55 12.50 -3.69
CA ARG A 15 -11.82 13.18 -3.42
C ARG A 15 -11.93 14.55 -4.10
N THR A 16 -10.79 15.14 -4.45
CA THR A 16 -10.74 16.45 -5.13
C THR A 16 -10.86 16.28 -6.64
N SER A 17 -11.74 17.05 -7.29
CA SER A 17 -11.84 17.12 -8.75
C SER A 17 -11.09 18.30 -9.36
N SER A 18 -10.91 19.39 -8.61
CA SER A 18 -10.24 20.62 -9.05
C SER A 18 -8.75 20.43 -9.30
N TYR A 19 -8.29 20.77 -10.51
CA TYR A 19 -6.87 20.68 -10.89
C TYR A 19 -5.98 21.58 -10.02
N LEU A 20 -6.39 22.82 -9.76
CA LEU A 20 -5.62 23.77 -8.95
C LEU A 20 -5.53 23.32 -7.49
N GLU A 21 -6.60 22.73 -6.96
CA GLU A 21 -6.62 22.21 -5.60
C GLU A 21 -5.73 20.96 -5.46
N LYS A 22 -5.75 20.05 -6.45
CA LYS A 22 -4.79 18.93 -6.51
C LYS A 22 -3.34 19.42 -6.50
N ASN A 23 -3.02 20.43 -7.31
CA ASN A 23 -1.68 21.03 -7.34
C ASN A 23 -1.30 21.61 -5.97
N SER A 24 -2.23 22.25 -5.27
CA SER A 24 -2.00 22.78 -3.93
C SER A 24 -1.69 21.65 -2.93
N ILE A 25 -2.47 20.57 -2.93
CA ILE A 25 -2.26 19.40 -2.07
C ILE A 25 -0.87 18.79 -2.32
N ILE A 26 -0.50 18.59 -3.59
CA ILE A 26 0.82 18.04 -3.95
C ILE A 26 1.93 18.99 -3.52
N ALA A 27 1.81 20.29 -3.80
CA ALA A 27 2.83 21.27 -3.42
C ALA A 27 3.04 21.34 -1.91
N GLU A 28 1.97 21.28 -1.11
CA GLU A 28 2.07 21.26 0.36
C GLU A 28 2.77 19.98 0.84
N LEU A 29 2.39 18.82 0.29
CA LEU A 29 3.02 17.54 0.62
C LEU A 29 4.53 17.57 0.33
N LEU A 30 4.93 18.04 -0.86
CA LEU A 30 6.35 18.11 -1.25
C LEU A 30 7.14 19.07 -0.36
N LYS A 31 6.59 20.24 -0.01
CA LYS A 31 7.25 21.20 0.92
C LYS A 31 7.51 20.63 2.31
N ARG A 32 6.68 19.68 2.75
CA ARG A 32 6.77 19.05 4.08
C ARG A 32 7.57 17.75 4.07
N THR A 33 7.98 17.29 2.88
CA THR A 33 8.74 16.05 2.72
C THR A 33 10.21 16.31 2.99
N PRO A 34 10.87 15.52 3.88
CA PRO A 34 12.31 15.59 4.07
C PRO A 34 13.06 15.30 2.76
N GLU A 35 14.18 15.97 2.52
CA GLU A 35 14.93 15.86 1.27
C GLU A 35 15.33 14.41 0.95
N GLU A 36 15.73 13.65 1.97
CA GLU A 36 16.12 12.25 1.86
C GLU A 36 14.96 11.30 1.51
N GLU A 37 13.70 11.73 1.63
CA GLU A 37 12.52 10.95 1.27
C GLU A 37 11.81 11.46 0.01
N ILE A 38 12.32 12.53 -0.62
CA ILE A 38 11.64 13.17 -1.75
C ILE A 38 11.47 12.21 -2.94
N GLU A 39 12.48 11.38 -3.23
CA GLU A 39 12.40 10.38 -4.29
C GLU A 39 11.27 9.38 -4.00
N HIS A 40 11.22 8.87 -2.77
CA HIS A 40 10.23 7.89 -2.34
C HIS A 40 8.81 8.46 -2.48
N VAL A 41 8.59 9.68 -1.96
CA VAL A 41 7.28 10.34 -2.00
C VAL A 41 6.84 10.62 -3.44
N VAL A 42 7.74 11.14 -4.29
CA VAL A 42 7.41 11.45 -5.69
C VAL A 42 7.05 10.19 -6.48
N LEU A 43 7.81 9.11 -6.30
CA LEU A 43 7.52 7.85 -6.99
C LEU A 43 6.18 7.25 -6.52
N LEU A 44 5.93 7.21 -5.21
CA LEU A 44 4.67 6.73 -4.67
C LEU A 44 3.47 7.62 -5.06
N LEU A 45 3.64 8.93 -5.16
CA LEU A 45 2.64 9.86 -5.71
C LEU A 45 2.24 9.52 -7.14
N LEU A 46 3.19 9.02 -7.93
CA LEU A 46 2.96 8.54 -9.30
C LEU A 46 2.41 7.10 -9.34
N GLY A 47 2.12 6.51 -8.18
CA GLY A 47 1.56 5.16 -8.05
C GLY A 47 2.56 4.04 -8.27
N ARG A 48 3.87 4.31 -8.36
CA ARG A 48 4.88 3.32 -8.76
C ARG A 48 6.13 3.37 -7.88
N PRO A 49 6.74 2.22 -7.53
CA PRO A 49 7.96 2.19 -6.72
C PRO A 49 9.25 2.40 -7.54
N TRP A 50 9.19 2.42 -8.87
CA TRP A 50 10.32 2.67 -9.76
C TRP A 50 10.01 3.77 -10.79
N PRO A 51 11.04 4.49 -11.29
CA PRO A 51 10.87 5.38 -12.44
C PRO A 51 10.35 4.64 -13.67
N ALA A 52 9.63 5.34 -14.55
CA ALA A 52 9.00 4.75 -15.74
C ALA A 52 9.97 4.05 -16.70
N TYR A 53 11.22 4.51 -16.74
CA TYR A 53 12.25 3.95 -17.62
C TYR A 53 12.87 2.65 -17.06
N VAL A 54 12.54 2.27 -15.83
CA VAL A 54 13.00 1.03 -15.21
C VAL A 54 11.91 -0.03 -15.41
N SER A 55 12.18 -1.02 -16.26
CA SER A 55 11.28 -2.17 -16.51
C SER A 55 11.31 -3.16 -15.34
N LYS A 56 10.79 -2.74 -14.18
CA LYS A 56 10.70 -3.57 -12.98
C LYS A 56 9.28 -3.52 -12.44
N GLU A 57 8.76 -4.69 -12.07
CA GLU A 57 7.43 -4.88 -11.51
C GLU A 57 7.53 -5.61 -10.18
N THR A 58 6.52 -5.46 -9.32
CA THR A 58 6.49 -6.13 -8.00
C THR A 58 6.49 -7.65 -8.10
N GLY A 59 5.98 -8.19 -9.22
CA GLY A 59 5.79 -9.62 -9.42
C GLY A 59 4.78 -10.21 -8.42
N VAL A 60 3.76 -9.41 -8.07
CA VAL A 60 2.67 -9.77 -7.16
C VAL A 60 1.34 -9.48 -7.84
N GLY A 61 0.55 -10.53 -8.05
CA GLY A 61 -0.78 -10.43 -8.62
C GLY A 61 -1.90 -10.33 -7.59
N LEU A 62 -3.10 -10.12 -8.11
CA LEU A 62 -4.34 -9.95 -7.33
C LEU A 62 -4.58 -11.07 -6.30
N GLN A 63 -4.34 -12.33 -6.68
CA GLN A 63 -4.57 -13.47 -5.79
C GLN A 63 -3.62 -13.49 -4.59
N GLN A 64 -2.35 -13.12 -4.79
CA GLN A 64 -1.37 -13.02 -3.70
C GLN A 64 -1.73 -11.88 -2.74
N LEU A 65 -2.21 -10.75 -3.28
CA LEU A 65 -2.68 -9.63 -2.46
C LEU A 65 -3.93 -9.98 -1.65
N LYS A 66 -4.91 -10.68 -2.24
CA LYS A 66 -6.09 -11.17 -1.51
C LYS A 66 -5.72 -12.08 -0.35
N LYS A 67 -4.77 -13.01 -0.56
CA LYS A 67 -4.23 -13.86 0.52
C LYS A 67 -3.51 -13.04 1.59
N ALA A 68 -2.72 -12.04 1.21
CA ALA A 68 -2.02 -11.17 2.15
C ALA A 68 -3.01 -10.35 3.01
N ILE A 69 -4.08 -9.81 2.41
CA ILE A 69 -5.15 -9.09 3.13
C ILE A 69 -5.87 -10.02 4.10
N ALA A 70 -6.23 -11.23 3.66
CA ALA A 70 -6.86 -12.25 4.51
C ALA A 70 -5.99 -12.55 5.73
N LYS A 71 -4.70 -12.83 5.51
CA LYS A 71 -3.73 -13.12 6.57
C LYS A 71 -3.55 -11.94 7.53
N ALA A 72 -3.41 -10.72 7.02
CA ALA A 72 -3.19 -9.53 7.84
C ALA A 72 -4.42 -9.09 8.65
N SER A 73 -5.63 -9.31 8.13
CA SER A 73 -6.89 -8.90 8.76
C SER A 73 -7.51 -9.98 9.66
N GLY A 74 -7.11 -11.25 9.49
CA GLY A 74 -7.70 -12.40 10.18
C GLY A 74 -9.03 -12.87 9.59
N TYR A 75 -9.37 -12.43 8.38
CA TYR A 75 -10.54 -12.90 7.62
C TYR A 75 -10.16 -14.02 6.66
N SER A 76 -11.16 -14.77 6.17
CA SER A 76 -10.92 -15.79 5.15
C SER A 76 -10.73 -15.15 3.76
N THR A 77 -10.06 -15.84 2.84
CA THR A 77 -9.98 -15.39 1.44
C THR A 77 -11.35 -15.29 0.78
N SER A 78 -12.31 -16.13 1.19
CA SER A 78 -13.71 -16.05 0.74
C SER A 78 -14.38 -14.74 1.15
N ASP A 79 -14.13 -14.26 2.37
CA ASP A 79 -14.63 -12.95 2.82
C ASP A 79 -14.05 -11.81 1.98
N VAL A 80 -12.74 -11.88 1.67
CA VAL A 80 -12.06 -10.92 0.80
C VAL A 80 -12.67 -10.95 -0.60
N ASP A 81 -12.90 -12.13 -1.18
CA ASP A 81 -13.50 -12.29 -2.50
C ASP A 81 -14.93 -11.76 -2.56
N LYS A 82 -15.73 -12.02 -1.53
CA LYS A 82 -17.08 -11.49 -1.43
C LYS A 82 -17.07 -9.96 -1.45
N LEU A 83 -16.25 -9.35 -0.59
CA LEU A 83 -16.16 -7.88 -0.53
C LEU A 83 -15.58 -7.29 -1.82
N MET A 84 -14.63 -7.98 -2.47
CA MET A 84 -14.09 -7.57 -3.77
C MET A 84 -15.16 -7.53 -4.86
N ARG A 85 -16.11 -8.46 -4.88
CA ARG A 85 -17.24 -8.43 -5.83
C ARG A 85 -18.18 -7.24 -5.60
N GLU A 86 -18.33 -6.83 -4.34
CA GLU A 86 -19.19 -5.71 -3.96
C GLU A 86 -18.53 -4.34 -4.20
N VAL A 87 -17.23 -4.24 -3.94
CA VAL A 87 -16.49 -2.96 -3.94
C VAL A 87 -15.76 -2.69 -5.26
N GLY A 88 -15.26 -3.72 -5.93
CA GLY A 88 -14.53 -3.62 -7.20
C GLY A 88 -13.09 -3.11 -7.10
N ASP A 89 -12.65 -2.62 -5.95
CA ASP A 89 -11.29 -2.12 -5.71
C ASP A 89 -10.63 -2.83 -4.52
N LEU A 90 -9.46 -3.44 -4.76
CA LEU A 90 -8.80 -4.23 -3.73
C LEU A 90 -8.17 -3.38 -2.61
N GLY A 91 -7.79 -2.14 -2.90
CA GLY A 91 -7.31 -1.20 -1.88
C GLY A 91 -8.41 -0.84 -0.89
N GLU A 92 -9.61 -0.57 -1.37
CA GLU A 92 -10.78 -0.28 -0.55
C GLU A 92 -11.23 -1.51 0.26
N VAL A 93 -11.16 -2.71 -0.34
CA VAL A 93 -11.34 -3.98 0.39
C VAL A 93 -10.31 -4.10 1.53
N ALA A 94 -9.04 -3.81 1.27
CA ALA A 94 -7.99 -3.85 2.28
C ALA A 94 -8.26 -2.85 3.41
N ALA A 95 -8.63 -1.61 3.09
CA ALA A 95 -8.96 -0.59 4.07
C ALA A 95 -10.06 -1.05 5.03
N ARG A 96 -11.15 -1.59 4.47
CA ARG A 96 -12.33 -2.04 5.25
C ARG A 96 -12.00 -3.21 6.17
N LEU A 97 -11.26 -4.20 5.68
CA LEU A 97 -10.94 -5.41 6.45
C LEU A 97 -9.86 -5.13 7.50
N ILE A 98 -8.84 -4.34 7.18
CA ILE A 98 -7.82 -3.92 8.14
C ILE A 98 -8.43 -3.04 9.24
N GLY A 99 -9.38 -2.16 8.90
CA GLY A 99 -10.12 -1.36 9.88
C GLY A 99 -11.02 -2.17 10.81
N LYS A 100 -11.34 -3.41 10.45
CA LYS A 100 -12.15 -4.35 11.25
C LYS A 100 -11.36 -5.61 11.63
N LYS A 101 -10.03 -5.52 11.67
CA LYS A 101 -9.16 -6.69 11.87
C LYS A 101 -9.56 -7.47 13.14
N ARG A 102 -9.64 -8.79 13.00
CA ARG A 102 -10.04 -9.68 14.10
C ARG A 102 -8.90 -10.03 15.04
N GLN A 103 -7.67 -9.89 14.56
CA GLN A 103 -6.46 -10.17 15.32
C GLN A 103 -5.82 -8.86 15.76
N VAL A 104 -5.59 -8.75 17.07
CA VAL A 104 -4.89 -7.61 17.67
C VAL A 104 -3.40 -7.95 17.70
N THR A 105 -2.59 -7.06 17.13
CA THR A 105 -1.14 -7.12 17.27
C THR A 105 -0.71 -6.53 18.60
N LEU A 106 0.11 -7.26 19.36
CA LEU A 106 0.62 -6.80 20.68
C LEU A 106 1.39 -5.49 20.59
N PHE A 107 2.16 -5.30 19.51
CA PHE A 107 2.88 -4.07 19.20
C PHE A 107 2.75 -3.79 17.72
N THR A 108 2.59 -2.51 17.37
CA THR A 108 2.56 -2.08 15.97
C THR A 108 3.40 -0.81 15.84
N GLU A 109 4.52 -0.93 15.16
CA GLU A 109 5.30 0.23 14.75
C GLU A 109 4.55 0.99 13.66
N LYS A 110 4.57 2.32 13.75
CA LYS A 110 4.00 3.15 12.69
C LYS A 110 4.83 3.01 11.41
N LEU A 111 4.15 2.88 10.28
CA LEU A 111 4.82 2.81 8.98
C LEU A 111 5.43 4.15 8.59
N THR A 112 6.66 4.10 8.07
CA THR A 112 7.33 5.24 7.43
C THR A 112 7.28 5.07 5.92
N VAL A 113 7.38 6.18 5.19
CA VAL A 113 7.44 6.15 3.72
C VAL A 113 8.61 5.29 3.25
N GLY A 114 9.81 5.48 3.83
CA GLY A 114 10.98 4.66 3.51
C GLY A 114 10.75 3.16 3.75
N LYS A 115 10.14 2.77 4.88
CA LYS A 115 9.85 1.36 5.17
C LYS A 115 8.90 0.76 4.12
N VAL A 116 7.82 1.45 3.78
CA VAL A 116 6.87 0.99 2.75
C VAL A 116 7.56 0.86 1.40
N PHE A 117 8.29 1.91 1.01
CA PHE A 117 8.95 2.00 -0.27
C PHE A 117 9.98 0.88 -0.47
N GLU A 118 10.89 0.69 0.49
CA GLU A 118 11.90 -0.37 0.44
C GLU A 118 11.28 -1.76 0.46
N ARG A 119 10.24 -1.96 1.29
CA ARG A 119 9.55 -3.26 1.35
C ARG A 119 8.89 -3.61 0.01
N ILE A 120 8.29 -2.64 -0.68
CA ILE A 120 7.75 -2.86 -2.03
C ILE A 120 8.88 -3.13 -3.03
N ARG A 121 9.99 -2.39 -2.95
CA ARG A 121 11.15 -2.58 -3.85
C ARG A 121 11.85 -3.92 -3.69
N GLN A 122 11.73 -4.57 -2.54
CA GLN A 122 12.28 -5.92 -2.28
C GLN A 122 11.46 -7.06 -2.88
N LEU A 123 10.18 -6.85 -3.20
CA LEU A 123 9.30 -7.90 -3.73
C LEU A 123 9.85 -8.64 -4.96
N PRO A 124 10.49 -7.98 -5.95
CA PRO A 124 11.00 -8.67 -7.13
C PRO A 124 12.22 -9.54 -6.83
N GLU A 125 12.97 -9.23 -5.78
CA GLU A 125 14.17 -9.96 -5.35
C GLU A 125 13.81 -11.30 -4.67
N ILE A 126 12.57 -11.44 -4.18
CA ILE A 126 12.06 -12.67 -3.60
C ILE A 126 11.78 -13.68 -4.73
N THR A 127 12.77 -14.54 -5.01
CA THR A 127 12.76 -15.52 -6.10
C THR A 127 13.03 -16.94 -5.61
N GLY A 128 12.86 -17.92 -6.50
CA GLY A 128 13.05 -19.34 -6.21
C GLY A 128 11.81 -20.03 -5.65
N GLU A 129 12.00 -21.25 -5.16
CA GLU A 129 10.94 -22.07 -4.59
C GLU A 129 10.28 -21.37 -3.39
N GLY A 130 8.95 -21.49 -3.29
CA GLY A 130 8.16 -20.83 -2.24
C GLY A 130 8.15 -19.29 -2.31
N SER A 131 8.66 -18.66 -3.37
CA SER A 131 8.69 -17.20 -3.49
C SER A 131 7.30 -16.57 -3.44
N VAL A 132 6.29 -17.23 -4.01
CA VAL A 132 4.89 -16.76 -3.99
C VAL A 132 4.40 -16.55 -2.56
N ASP A 133 4.56 -17.54 -1.69
CA ASP A 133 4.11 -17.46 -0.30
C ASP A 133 4.96 -16.47 0.50
N ARG A 134 6.28 -16.43 0.27
CA ARG A 134 7.16 -15.43 0.89
C ARG A 134 6.78 -13.99 0.51
N LYS A 135 6.42 -13.71 -0.74
CA LYS A 135 5.91 -12.39 -1.15
C LYS A 135 4.58 -12.06 -0.48
N THR A 136 3.66 -13.03 -0.39
CA THR A 136 2.39 -12.87 0.32
C THR A 136 2.61 -12.53 1.80
N ASP A 137 3.54 -13.20 2.45
CA ASP A 137 3.89 -12.96 3.85
C ASP A 137 4.54 -11.60 4.06
N HIS A 138 5.44 -11.22 3.15
CA HIS A 138 6.11 -9.92 3.15
C HIS A 138 5.13 -8.74 3.08
N ILE A 139 4.07 -8.88 2.26
CA ILE A 139 3.00 -7.88 2.17
C ILE A 139 2.10 -7.95 3.39
N SER A 140 1.73 -9.15 3.84
CA SER A 140 0.87 -9.32 5.01
C SER A 140 1.47 -8.62 6.23
N GLU A 141 2.78 -8.75 6.47
CA GLU A 141 3.48 -8.08 7.56
C GLU A 141 3.35 -6.55 7.49
N LEU A 142 3.48 -6.00 6.27
CA LEU A 142 3.32 -4.56 6.03
C LEU A 142 1.88 -4.12 6.33
N LEU A 143 0.88 -4.88 5.87
CA LEU A 143 -0.54 -4.59 6.07
C LEU A 143 -0.99 -4.75 7.52
N THR A 144 -0.41 -5.70 8.26
CA THR A 144 -0.70 -5.89 9.69
C THR A 144 -0.36 -4.64 10.51
N SER A 145 0.66 -3.89 10.08
CA SER A 145 1.09 -2.64 10.72
C SER A 145 0.41 -1.38 10.17
N ALA A 146 -0.36 -1.51 9.09
CA ALA A 146 -0.99 -0.40 8.41
C ALA A 146 -2.31 0.01 9.09
N SER A 147 -2.57 1.32 9.10
CA SER A 147 -3.93 1.84 9.27
C SER A 147 -4.78 1.57 8.00
N PRO A 148 -6.12 1.71 8.05
CA PRO A 148 -6.99 1.48 6.89
C PRO A 148 -6.59 2.27 5.64
N VAL A 149 -6.27 3.56 5.80
CA VAL A 149 -5.86 4.42 4.69
C VAL A 149 -4.50 3.99 4.14
N GLU A 150 -3.56 3.60 5.00
CA GLU A 150 -2.25 3.12 4.55
C GLU A 150 -2.39 1.79 3.80
N ALA A 151 -3.19 0.86 4.29
CA ALA A 151 -3.43 -0.44 3.65
C ALA A 151 -4.02 -0.28 2.25
N LYS A 152 -4.95 0.65 2.06
CA LYS A 152 -5.53 0.99 0.76
C LYS A 152 -4.46 1.30 -0.27
N PHE A 153 -3.56 2.22 0.07
CA PHE A 153 -2.57 2.72 -0.86
C PHE A 153 -1.38 1.77 -1.03
N VAL A 154 -0.99 1.02 0.01
CA VAL A 154 -0.02 -0.08 -0.15
C VAL A 154 -0.51 -1.07 -1.19
N VAL A 155 -1.76 -1.53 -1.09
CA VAL A 155 -2.31 -2.53 -2.01
C VAL A 155 -2.40 -1.99 -3.44
N ARG A 156 -2.83 -0.74 -3.62
CA ARG A 156 -2.87 -0.10 -4.95
C ARG A 156 -1.48 0.03 -5.56
N THR A 157 -0.49 0.52 -4.81
CA THR A 157 0.89 0.63 -5.30
C THR A 157 1.52 -0.72 -5.65
N VAL A 158 1.22 -1.77 -4.89
CA VAL A 158 1.78 -3.11 -5.18
C VAL A 158 1.15 -3.73 -6.44
N LEU A 159 -0.15 -3.48 -6.66
CA LEU A 159 -0.89 -4.00 -7.80
C LEU A 159 -0.49 -3.30 -9.11
N GLY A 160 -0.14 -2.01 -9.04
CA GLY A 160 0.16 -1.16 -10.20
C GLY A 160 -1.06 -0.39 -10.66
#